data_AF-A0A412CSB5-F1
#
_entry.id   AF-A0A412CSB5-F1
#
_cell.length_a   1.000
_cell.length_b   1.000
_cell.length_c   1.000
_cell.angle_alpha   90.00
_cell.angle_beta   90.00
_cell.angle_gamma   90.00
#
_symmetry.space_group_name_H-M   'P 1'
#
loop_
_entity.id
_entity.type
_entity.pdbx_description
1 polymer ?
#
loop_
_entity_poly.entity_id
_entity_poly.type
_entity_poly.pdbx_seq_one_letter_code
_entity_poly.pdbx_strand_id
1 'polypeptide(L)'
;MRKLLLFLLVSIALPALAQNGKKVYADFHGVRYTRQHDGKLGRWEMYANTEKSSTGRKSLCYNADLIDSEGRHEIAAVAYPQVGMQSNLDPDYIEYQILSAKAAKIDGFFIEWGFKPHENDILLREMQKVAAKYDFEIGVNWCDGWLYYDWITKLYPEINTREVKTEYMAKCYQYLVDSVFTGPTAPMVKGMPVFYHFGPGAKVDEYKKVLSLAKLPQGMKQPVALRRWADWGKLENDKYIPVTRSDEMDAWKEVGEIPTAWLPARVRTRDQAHAEWDNYATQDDVIEFMKPFRDSIWHSNNPAYTIKSGFAMPGMDNRGCAGWGRGHFYYIPRNNGETYQSMWKFCMAEKDSLDMMFIASWSDYTEGHEIEPTIENGDRELRTTLKYAAEFKGEQADERGLTLPLMLFRLRKEARFLEKTKMDVSGCHRSLDKAALLISQGRYPVAIGLLSQIENDVKTAKSALAVEMMRLRDSDIKIQGKRKSGGYSAEETLSISLPKELVSKLQMNNYVGYLYFEYLDKGNESLFIRSSTLREPKEPFKIVSRIRTDNTGEWKSAKVELYKDNIVNGFNMPTFYLKGNVVVRNLSLGYTIYTVK
;
A
#
# COMPACT_ATOMS: atom_id res chain seq x y z
N MET A 1 54.86 -16.98 15.95
CA MET A 1 53.83 -16.64 16.96
C MET A 1 52.72 -15.83 16.29
N ARG A 2 51.64 -16.52 15.88
CA ARG A 2 50.46 -15.92 15.22
C ARG A 2 49.46 -15.50 16.29
N LYS A 3 49.07 -14.23 16.30
CA LYS A 3 48.03 -13.69 17.19
C LYS A 3 46.66 -14.13 16.69
N LEU A 4 45.95 -14.88 17.53
CA LEU A 4 44.56 -15.29 17.35
C LEU A 4 43.66 -14.11 17.79
N LEU A 5 42.89 -13.53 16.87
CA LEU A 5 41.81 -12.60 17.22
C LEU A 5 40.61 -13.43 17.67
N LEU A 6 40.27 -13.33 18.96
CA LEU A 6 39.04 -13.86 19.53
C LEU A 6 37.90 -12.89 19.18
N PHE A 7 36.96 -13.30 18.33
CA PHE A 7 35.68 -12.60 18.18
C PHE A 7 34.84 -12.89 19.41
N LEU A 8 34.60 -11.88 20.25
CA LEU A 8 33.57 -11.94 21.29
C LEU A 8 32.20 -11.95 20.61
N LEU A 9 31.54 -13.11 20.63
CA LEU A 9 30.11 -13.23 20.43
C LEU A 9 29.41 -12.53 21.59
N VAL A 10 28.89 -11.33 21.34
CA VAL A 10 27.93 -10.68 22.23
C VAL A 10 26.63 -11.46 22.09
N SER A 11 26.34 -12.29 23.09
CA SER A 11 25.08 -12.98 23.27
C SER A 11 23.98 -11.94 23.46
N ILE A 12 23.31 -11.55 22.38
CA ILE A 12 22.06 -10.80 22.46
C ILE A 12 21.05 -11.76 23.10
N ALA A 13 20.63 -11.46 24.32
CA ALA A 13 19.51 -12.14 24.95
C ALA A 13 18.30 -11.99 24.03
N LEU A 14 17.91 -13.08 23.38
CA LEU A 14 16.69 -13.20 22.59
C LEU A 14 15.52 -12.74 23.49
N PRO A 15 14.71 -11.75 23.07
CA PRO A 15 13.40 -11.59 23.67
C PRO A 15 12.66 -12.91 23.46
N ALA A 16 12.07 -13.44 24.53
CA ALA A 16 11.36 -14.71 24.52
C ALA A 16 10.43 -14.81 23.29
N LEU A 17 10.76 -15.74 22.40
CA LEU A 17 9.99 -16.12 21.22
C LEU A 17 8.53 -16.37 21.60
N ALA A 18 7.62 -16.03 20.68
CA ALA A 18 6.17 -16.28 20.76
C ALA A 18 5.88 -17.61 21.47
N GLN A 19 5.21 -17.53 22.62
CA GLN A 19 5.13 -18.60 23.62
C GLN A 19 4.47 -19.90 23.12
N ASN A 20 3.88 -19.90 21.92
CA ASN A 20 3.25 -21.06 21.30
C ASN A 20 3.58 -21.26 19.81
N GLY A 21 4.50 -20.46 19.23
CA GLY A 21 4.92 -20.59 17.82
C GLY A 21 3.88 -20.17 16.76
N LYS A 22 2.72 -19.64 17.16
CA LYS A 22 1.68 -19.17 16.25
C LYS A 22 2.02 -17.80 15.64
N LYS A 23 1.54 -17.55 14.42
CA LYS A 23 1.89 -16.36 13.63
C LYS A 23 0.67 -15.60 13.11
N VAL A 24 0.80 -14.29 12.93
CA VAL A 24 -0.21 -13.43 12.33
C VAL A 24 0.40 -12.68 11.15
N TYR A 25 -0.17 -12.84 9.97
CA TYR A 25 0.26 -12.13 8.75
C TYR A 25 -0.86 -11.28 8.20
N ALA A 26 -0.50 -10.16 7.58
CA ALA A 26 -1.44 -9.34 6.82
C ALA A 26 -1.04 -9.30 5.33
N ASP A 27 -2.04 -9.37 4.47
CA ASP A 27 -1.87 -9.13 3.04
C ASP A 27 -1.49 -7.66 2.79
N PHE A 28 -0.59 -7.42 1.85
CA PHE A 28 -0.13 -6.09 1.48
C PHE A 28 -0.37 -5.87 -0.01
N HIS A 29 -1.40 -5.09 -0.32
CA HIS A 29 -1.92 -4.92 -1.67
C HIS A 29 -1.83 -3.48 -2.17
N GLY A 30 -1.66 -3.35 -3.49
CA GLY A 30 -1.72 -2.10 -4.22
C GLY A 30 -0.47 -1.24 -4.05
N VAL A 31 0.44 -1.29 -5.03
CA VAL A 31 1.63 -0.42 -4.99
C VAL A 31 1.26 1.03 -5.29
N ARG A 32 1.55 1.88 -4.32
CA ARG A 32 1.25 3.30 -4.32
C ARG A 32 2.53 4.12 -4.22
N TYR A 33 2.53 5.27 -4.88
CA TYR A 33 3.74 6.07 -5.11
C TYR A 33 3.45 7.55 -4.88
N THR A 34 4.47 8.38 -4.77
CA THR A 34 4.29 9.84 -4.77
C THR A 34 5.12 10.48 -5.86
N ARG A 35 4.69 11.64 -6.35
CA ARG A 35 5.53 12.46 -7.24
C ARG A 35 6.87 12.76 -6.56
N GLN A 36 6.84 13.09 -5.26
CA GLN A 36 8.04 13.42 -4.50
C GLN A 36 9.04 12.28 -4.44
N HIS A 37 8.61 11.05 -4.22
CA HIS A 37 9.55 9.93 -4.08
C HIS A 37 9.86 9.29 -5.44
N ASP A 38 8.83 9.03 -6.24
CA ASP A 38 8.88 8.14 -7.41
C ASP A 38 8.64 8.82 -8.76
N GLY A 39 8.08 10.04 -8.76
CA GLY A 39 7.67 10.75 -9.98
C GLY A 39 6.37 10.21 -10.60
N LYS A 40 5.72 9.23 -9.96
CA LYS A 40 4.43 8.63 -10.34
C LYS A 40 3.53 8.44 -9.11
N LEU A 41 2.25 8.10 -9.30
CA LEU A 41 1.27 7.98 -8.21
C LEU A 41 0.80 6.54 -7.93
N GLY A 42 1.00 5.61 -8.87
CA GLY A 42 0.54 4.23 -8.69
C GLY A 42 -0.97 4.17 -8.48
N ARG A 43 -1.41 3.36 -7.50
CA ARG A 43 -2.85 3.11 -7.24
C ARG A 43 -3.52 4.21 -6.40
N TRP A 44 -2.88 5.37 -6.21
CA TRP A 44 -3.60 6.54 -5.70
C TRP A 44 -4.49 7.18 -6.77
N GLU A 45 -4.12 7.12 -8.05
CA GLU A 45 -4.97 7.60 -9.15
C GLU A 45 -5.76 6.43 -9.76
N MET A 46 -6.98 6.70 -10.21
CA MET A 46 -7.78 5.70 -10.92
C MET A 46 -8.71 6.38 -11.93
N TYR A 47 -8.75 5.81 -13.13
CA TYR A 47 -9.77 6.12 -14.13
C TYR A 47 -10.37 4.84 -14.68
N ALA A 48 -11.69 4.75 -14.67
CA ALA A 48 -12.43 3.62 -15.23
C ALA A 48 -13.76 4.06 -15.82
N ASN A 49 -14.16 3.39 -16.90
CA ASN A 49 -15.57 3.38 -17.31
C ASN A 49 -16.31 2.38 -16.41
N THR A 50 -17.44 2.79 -15.85
CA THR A 50 -18.29 1.97 -14.99
C THR A 50 -19.74 1.91 -15.49
N GLU A 51 -20.00 2.24 -16.75
CA GLU A 51 -21.35 2.26 -17.35
C GLU A 51 -22.05 0.90 -17.32
N LYS A 52 -21.28 -0.20 -17.16
CA LYS A 52 -21.82 -1.55 -16.99
C LYS A 52 -22.40 -1.81 -15.59
N SER A 53 -22.08 -0.96 -14.62
CA SER A 53 -22.63 -1.06 -13.27
C SER A 53 -24.12 -0.72 -13.26
N SER A 54 -24.88 -1.44 -12.44
CA SER A 54 -26.28 -1.15 -12.17
C SER A 54 -26.49 0.07 -11.27
N THR A 55 -25.42 0.63 -10.69
CA THR A 55 -25.47 1.78 -9.77
C THR A 55 -25.81 3.11 -10.45
N GLY A 56 -25.64 3.20 -11.77
CA GLY A 56 -25.80 4.43 -12.54
C GLY A 56 -24.57 5.34 -12.56
N ARG A 57 -23.51 5.02 -11.79
CA ARG A 57 -22.22 5.72 -11.87
C ARG A 57 -21.53 5.34 -13.19
N LYS A 58 -21.25 6.32 -14.04
CA LYS A 58 -20.70 6.10 -15.40
C LYS A 58 -19.18 6.00 -15.46
N SER A 59 -18.49 6.63 -14.52
CA SER A 59 -17.03 6.70 -14.49
C SER A 59 -16.46 6.82 -13.07
N LEU A 60 -15.20 6.43 -12.95
CA LEU A 60 -14.29 6.82 -11.88
C LEU A 60 -13.25 7.79 -12.45
N CYS A 61 -12.99 8.90 -11.77
CA CYS A 61 -11.92 9.83 -12.10
C CYS A 61 -11.32 10.40 -10.81
N TYR A 62 -10.26 9.78 -10.32
CA TYR A 62 -9.52 10.19 -9.12
C TYR A 62 -8.18 10.78 -9.54
N ASN A 63 -8.07 12.10 -9.46
CA ASN A 63 -6.88 12.86 -9.83
C ASN A 63 -5.99 13.09 -8.61
N ALA A 64 -5.20 12.09 -8.21
CA ALA A 64 -4.43 12.15 -6.95
C ALA A 64 -3.38 13.28 -6.87
N ASP A 65 -3.05 13.98 -7.97
CA ASP A 65 -2.23 15.22 -7.90
C ASP A 65 -3.04 16.45 -7.40
N LEU A 66 -4.38 16.41 -7.43
CA LEU A 66 -5.27 17.45 -6.95
C LEU A 66 -5.49 17.35 -5.44
N ILE A 67 -5.54 18.51 -4.80
CA ILE A 67 -5.76 18.67 -3.36
C ILE A 67 -7.08 19.40 -3.13
N ASP A 68 -7.94 18.81 -2.30
CA ASP A 68 -9.24 19.36 -1.92
C ASP A 68 -9.11 20.55 -0.93
N SER A 69 -10.25 21.12 -0.54
CA SER A 69 -10.32 22.22 0.43
C SER A 69 -9.88 21.85 1.84
N GLU A 70 -9.89 20.56 2.18
CA GLU A 70 -9.43 20.03 3.47
C GLU A 70 -7.93 19.71 3.46
N GLY A 71 -7.26 19.88 2.31
CA GLY A 71 -5.84 19.61 2.15
C GLY A 71 -5.53 18.14 1.83
N ARG A 72 -6.53 17.34 1.45
CA ARG A 72 -6.37 15.93 1.08
C ARG A 72 -6.26 15.76 -0.43
N HIS A 73 -5.42 14.82 -0.85
CA HIS A 73 -5.35 14.42 -2.25
C HIS A 73 -6.62 13.68 -2.72
N GLU A 74 -7.05 13.89 -3.96
CA GLU A 74 -8.17 13.17 -4.58
C GLU A 74 -7.79 11.73 -4.96
N ILE A 75 -7.68 10.86 -3.96
CA ILE A 75 -7.21 9.49 -4.13
C ILE A 75 -8.33 8.49 -4.44
N ALA A 76 -7.97 7.38 -5.08
CA ALA A 76 -8.82 6.23 -5.38
C ALA A 76 -9.09 5.36 -4.14
N ALA A 77 -9.70 5.94 -3.10
CA ALA A 77 -10.04 5.25 -1.85
C ALA A 77 -11.28 5.87 -1.21
N VAL A 78 -12.05 5.06 -0.47
CA VAL A 78 -13.19 5.55 0.32
C VAL A 78 -12.72 6.10 1.66
N ALA A 79 -11.75 5.45 2.30
CA ALA A 79 -11.14 5.88 3.54
C ALA A 79 -9.76 6.50 3.29
N TYR A 80 -9.48 7.63 3.92
CA TYR A 80 -8.25 8.38 3.72
C TYR A 80 -7.15 7.92 4.69
N PRO A 81 -5.95 7.54 4.22
CA PRO A 81 -4.85 7.13 5.10
C PRO A 81 -4.53 8.20 6.15
N GLN A 82 -4.36 7.81 7.42
CA GLN A 82 -4.08 8.76 8.50
C GLN A 82 -2.74 9.51 8.32
N VAL A 83 -1.79 8.88 7.62
CA VAL A 83 -0.49 9.47 7.24
C VAL A 83 -0.54 10.28 5.94
N GLY A 84 -1.71 10.38 5.30
CA GLY A 84 -1.88 10.97 3.98
C GLY A 84 -1.30 10.11 2.85
N MET A 85 -1.20 10.70 1.66
CA MET A 85 -0.67 10.03 0.48
C MET A 85 0.85 9.79 0.63
N GLN A 86 1.26 8.52 0.63
CA GLN A 86 2.67 8.11 0.79
C GLN A 86 3.14 7.18 -0.33
N SER A 87 4.46 7.06 -0.49
CA SER A 87 5.06 6.09 -1.42
C SER A 87 5.42 4.82 -0.68
N ASN A 88 5.01 3.66 -1.20
CA ASN A 88 5.42 2.37 -0.65
C ASN A 88 6.92 2.06 -0.86
N LEU A 89 7.68 2.90 -1.56
CA LEU A 89 9.14 2.80 -1.64
C LEU A 89 9.85 3.77 -0.69
N ASP A 90 9.11 4.62 0.01
CA ASP A 90 9.68 5.50 1.03
C ASP A 90 10.10 4.68 2.27
N PRO A 91 11.40 4.61 2.60
CA PRO A 91 11.87 3.80 3.72
C PRO A 91 11.31 4.25 5.07
N ASP A 92 10.99 5.55 5.24
CA ASP A 92 10.37 6.03 6.48
C ASP A 92 8.92 5.53 6.58
N TYR A 93 8.22 5.41 5.44
CA TYR A 93 6.85 4.89 5.43
C TYR A 93 6.81 3.37 5.59
N ILE A 94 7.71 2.63 4.95
CA ILE A 94 7.86 1.19 5.18
C ILE A 94 8.14 0.92 6.66
N GLU A 95 9.03 1.70 7.29
CA GLU A 95 9.31 1.57 8.73
C GLU A 95 8.07 1.83 9.58
N TYR A 96 7.31 2.88 9.28
CA TYR A 96 6.03 3.14 9.94
C TYR A 96 5.09 1.95 9.86
N GLN A 97 4.93 1.35 8.67
CA GLN A 97 4.02 0.24 8.46
C GLN A 97 4.45 -1.01 9.24
N ILE A 98 5.74 -1.36 9.17
CA ILE A 98 6.31 -2.49 9.90
C ILE A 98 6.17 -2.31 11.41
N LEU A 99 6.52 -1.14 11.95
CA LEU A 99 6.44 -0.91 13.39
C LEU A 99 5.01 -0.84 13.90
N SER A 100 4.08 -0.33 13.08
CA SER A 100 2.63 -0.35 13.38
C SER A 100 2.09 -1.77 13.42
N ALA A 101 2.46 -2.60 12.45
CA ALA A 101 2.09 -4.01 12.41
C ALA A 101 2.66 -4.78 13.61
N LYS A 102 3.93 -4.58 13.95
CA LYS A 102 4.56 -5.18 15.14
C LYS A 102 3.88 -4.74 16.43
N ALA A 103 3.54 -3.46 16.57
CA ALA A 103 2.80 -2.96 17.73
C ALA A 103 1.41 -3.60 17.87
N ALA A 104 0.79 -3.98 16.75
CA ALA A 104 -0.44 -4.76 16.70
C ALA A 104 -0.23 -6.30 16.73
N LYS A 105 1.00 -6.78 17.01
CA LYS A 105 1.38 -8.20 17.09
C LYS A 105 1.30 -8.99 15.77
N ILE A 106 1.26 -8.30 14.63
CA ILE A 106 1.47 -8.90 13.30
C ILE A 106 2.97 -9.21 13.13
N ASP A 107 3.27 -10.40 12.66
CA ASP A 107 4.64 -10.91 12.46
C ASP A 107 5.23 -10.55 11.10
N GLY A 108 4.37 -10.38 10.10
CA GLY A 108 4.83 -10.16 8.74
C GLY A 108 3.76 -9.72 7.75
N PHE A 109 4.23 -9.35 6.57
CA PHE A 109 3.37 -9.03 5.43
C PHE A 109 3.55 -10.03 4.30
N PHE A 110 2.45 -10.35 3.61
CA PHE A 110 2.48 -11.02 2.31
C PHE A 110 2.24 -9.98 1.23
N ILE A 111 3.29 -9.64 0.49
CA ILE A 111 3.20 -8.67 -0.61
C ILE A 111 2.48 -9.33 -1.78
N GLU A 112 1.41 -8.71 -2.29
CA GLU A 112 0.82 -9.10 -3.57
C GLU A 112 1.92 -9.12 -4.63
N TRP A 113 2.12 -10.25 -5.30
CA TRP A 113 3.26 -10.44 -6.19
C TRP A 113 2.85 -11.30 -7.39
N GLY A 114 3.28 -10.94 -8.60
CA GLY A 114 2.99 -11.75 -9.79
C GLY A 114 4.22 -12.42 -10.38
N PHE A 115 5.25 -11.64 -10.70
CA PHE A 115 6.49 -12.12 -11.30
C PHE A 115 7.64 -11.11 -11.12
N LYS A 116 8.88 -11.55 -11.37
CA LYS A 116 10.04 -10.66 -11.44
C LYS A 116 10.38 -10.37 -12.92
N PRO A 117 10.63 -9.11 -13.35
CA PRO A 117 10.69 -7.90 -12.55
C PRO A 117 9.40 -7.07 -12.66
N HIS A 118 8.36 -7.43 -11.91
CA HIS A 118 7.20 -6.55 -11.69
C HIS A 118 7.49 -5.50 -10.61
N GLU A 119 6.73 -4.41 -10.57
CA GLU A 119 6.95 -3.34 -9.58
C GLU A 119 6.73 -3.80 -8.13
N ASN A 120 5.86 -4.78 -7.92
CA ASN A 120 5.68 -5.41 -6.60
C ASN A 120 6.93 -6.21 -6.15
N ASP A 121 7.76 -6.70 -7.08
CA ASP A 121 9.07 -7.30 -6.75
C ASP A 121 10.08 -6.24 -6.27
N ILE A 122 9.95 -4.99 -6.74
CA ILE A 122 10.74 -3.87 -6.23
C ILE A 122 10.30 -3.57 -4.79
N LEU A 123 8.99 -3.44 -4.55
CA LEU A 123 8.43 -3.24 -3.21
C LEU A 123 8.88 -4.35 -2.25
N LEU A 124 8.74 -5.62 -2.64
CA LEU A 124 9.17 -6.78 -1.87
C LEU A 124 10.61 -6.62 -1.38
N ARG A 125 11.55 -6.32 -2.28
CA ARG A 125 12.97 -6.18 -1.95
C ARG A 125 13.27 -4.96 -1.10
N GLU A 126 12.65 -3.81 -1.37
CA GLU A 126 12.84 -2.62 -0.53
C GLU A 126 12.28 -2.84 0.88
N MET A 127 11.15 -3.52 1.01
CA MET A 127 10.55 -3.83 2.30
C MET A 127 11.38 -4.84 3.10
N GLN A 128 11.93 -5.88 2.47
CA GLN A 128 12.85 -6.83 3.12
C GLN A 128 14.05 -6.13 3.78
N LYS A 129 14.61 -5.08 3.16
CA LYS A 129 15.74 -4.32 3.74
C LYS A 129 15.37 -3.62 5.05
N VAL A 130 14.16 -3.09 5.15
CA VAL A 130 13.68 -2.43 6.37
C VAL A 130 13.27 -3.47 7.41
N ALA A 131 12.55 -4.51 6.98
CA ALA A 131 12.07 -5.60 7.83
C ALA A 131 13.20 -6.34 8.56
N ALA A 132 14.35 -6.55 7.89
CA ALA A 132 15.53 -7.16 8.49
C ALA A 132 16.06 -6.40 9.74
N LYS A 133 15.81 -5.09 9.85
CA LYS A 133 16.21 -4.29 11.02
C LYS A 133 15.35 -4.57 12.26
N TYR A 134 14.16 -5.12 12.05
CA TYR A 134 13.10 -5.17 13.06
C TYR A 134 12.56 -6.57 13.31
N ASP A 135 13.24 -7.61 12.82
CA ASP A 135 12.78 -9.00 12.97
C ASP A 135 11.32 -9.15 12.52
N PHE A 136 11.06 -8.73 11.29
CA PHE A 136 9.74 -8.74 10.67
C PHE A 136 9.79 -9.57 9.38
N GLU A 137 8.77 -10.40 9.17
CA GLU A 137 8.75 -11.37 8.09
C GLU A 137 8.08 -10.79 6.85
N ILE A 138 8.63 -11.09 5.67
CA ILE A 138 8.14 -10.59 4.38
C ILE A 138 8.02 -11.77 3.42
N GLY A 139 6.78 -12.11 3.09
CA GLY A 139 6.40 -13.15 2.16
C GLY A 139 5.69 -12.60 0.93
N VAL A 140 5.08 -13.51 0.17
CA VAL A 140 4.30 -13.16 -1.03
C VAL A 140 2.89 -13.72 -0.96
N ASN A 141 1.95 -12.92 -1.43
CA ASN A 141 0.67 -13.36 -1.93
C ASN A 141 0.80 -13.47 -3.46
N TRP A 142 1.03 -14.68 -3.97
CA TRP A 142 1.35 -14.92 -5.37
C TRP A 142 0.08 -14.92 -6.25
N CYS A 143 -0.14 -13.81 -6.93
CA CYS A 143 -1.12 -13.62 -8.01
C CYS A 143 -0.59 -14.17 -9.34
N ASP A 144 -0.39 -15.50 -9.42
CA ASP A 144 0.15 -16.19 -10.59
C ASP A 144 -0.61 -15.92 -11.91
N GLY A 145 -1.90 -15.54 -11.84
CA GLY A 145 -2.70 -15.10 -13.00
C GLY A 145 -2.05 -14.00 -13.84
N TRP A 146 -1.22 -13.17 -13.21
CA TRP A 146 -0.46 -12.11 -13.87
C TRP A 146 0.51 -12.64 -14.94
N LEU A 147 1.02 -13.86 -14.76
CA LEU A 147 1.87 -14.55 -15.73
C LEU A 147 1.10 -15.09 -16.94
N TYR A 148 -0.22 -15.25 -16.81
CA TYR A 148 -1.04 -15.90 -17.83
C TYR A 148 -1.86 -14.93 -18.67
N TYR A 149 -2.08 -13.70 -18.20
CA TYR A 149 -2.76 -12.65 -18.96
C TYR A 149 -1.91 -12.12 -20.14
N ASP A 150 -2.52 -11.38 -21.07
CA ASP A 150 -1.83 -10.92 -22.29
C ASP A 150 -0.86 -9.76 -22.06
N TRP A 151 -1.00 -9.02 -20.96
CA TRP A 151 -0.17 -7.84 -20.71
C TRP A 151 1.29 -8.20 -20.46
N ILE A 152 1.59 -9.36 -19.87
CA ILE A 152 2.98 -9.80 -19.72
C ILE A 152 3.64 -10.02 -21.07
N THR A 153 2.92 -10.58 -22.05
CA THR A 153 3.43 -10.76 -23.42
C THR A 153 3.66 -9.43 -24.12
N LYS A 154 2.87 -8.40 -23.79
CA LYS A 154 3.12 -7.04 -24.30
C LYS A 154 4.39 -6.41 -23.71
N LEU A 155 4.74 -6.76 -22.47
CA LEU A 155 5.95 -6.29 -21.81
C LEU A 155 7.19 -7.10 -22.21
N TYR A 156 7.01 -8.41 -22.37
CA TYR A 156 8.02 -9.41 -22.67
C TYR A 156 7.53 -10.28 -23.83
N PRO A 157 7.75 -9.87 -25.09
CA PRO A 157 7.25 -10.58 -26.28
C PRO A 157 7.71 -12.03 -26.41
N GLU A 158 8.78 -12.41 -25.72
CA GLU A 158 9.27 -13.78 -25.62
C GLU A 158 8.39 -14.67 -24.71
N ILE A 159 7.63 -14.09 -23.78
CA ILE A 159 6.71 -14.82 -22.89
C ILE A 159 5.32 -14.85 -23.54
N ASN A 160 5.18 -15.64 -24.61
CA ASN A 160 4.04 -15.55 -25.54
C ASN A 160 3.14 -16.78 -25.64
N THR A 161 3.60 -17.98 -25.25
CA THR A 161 2.75 -19.17 -25.16
C THR A 161 2.49 -19.59 -23.72
N ARG A 162 1.48 -20.43 -23.49
CA ARG A 162 1.14 -20.92 -22.15
C ARG A 162 2.25 -21.80 -21.56
N GLU A 163 2.96 -22.55 -22.42
CA GLU A 163 4.11 -23.36 -22.05
C GLU A 163 5.27 -22.47 -21.59
N VAL A 164 5.62 -21.43 -22.35
CA VAL A 164 6.68 -20.48 -21.99
C VAL A 164 6.33 -19.69 -20.72
N LYS A 165 5.06 -19.31 -20.56
CA LYS A 165 4.55 -18.69 -19.33
C LYS A 165 4.74 -19.60 -18.11
N THR A 166 4.48 -20.90 -18.26
CA THR A 166 4.69 -21.90 -17.20
C THR A 166 6.18 -22.11 -16.89
N GLU A 167 7.05 -22.12 -17.90
CA GLU A 167 8.51 -22.16 -17.70
C GLU A 167 9.02 -20.91 -16.98
N TYR A 168 8.43 -19.76 -17.28
CA TYR A 168 8.74 -18.52 -16.58
C TYR A 168 8.21 -18.51 -15.14
N MET A 169 7.05 -19.11 -14.89
CA MET A 169 6.55 -19.36 -13.54
C MET A 169 7.53 -20.21 -12.73
N ALA A 170 8.15 -21.24 -13.32
CA ALA A 170 9.18 -22.03 -12.65
C ALA A 170 10.41 -21.20 -12.27
N LYS A 171 10.85 -20.30 -13.14
CA LYS A 171 11.92 -19.33 -12.83
C LYS A 171 11.53 -18.39 -11.69
N CYS A 172 10.28 -17.93 -11.68
CA CYS A 172 9.73 -17.11 -10.61
C CYS A 172 9.68 -17.85 -9.28
N TYR A 173 9.23 -19.10 -9.27
CA TYR A 173 9.18 -19.92 -8.06
C TYR A 173 10.59 -20.19 -7.50
N GLN A 174 11.55 -20.54 -8.37
CA GLN A 174 12.95 -20.69 -7.95
C GLN A 174 13.48 -19.39 -7.34
N TYR A 175 13.19 -18.24 -7.95
CA TYR A 175 13.57 -16.95 -7.40
C TYR A 175 12.97 -16.70 -6.01
N LEU A 176 11.69 -17.05 -5.78
CA LEU A 176 11.07 -16.94 -4.46
C LEU A 176 11.74 -17.88 -3.44
N VAL A 177 12.10 -19.11 -3.83
CA VAL A 177 12.90 -20.02 -2.98
C VAL A 177 14.22 -19.37 -2.57
N ASP A 178 14.95 -18.83 -3.54
CA ASP A 178 16.31 -18.31 -3.33
C ASP A 178 16.34 -16.97 -2.58
N SER A 179 15.28 -16.16 -2.66
CA SER A 179 15.29 -14.76 -2.16
C SER A 179 14.23 -14.43 -1.11
N VAL A 180 13.18 -15.23 -0.99
CA VAL A 180 12.07 -14.98 -0.05
C VAL A 180 12.01 -16.08 1.01
N PHE A 181 11.99 -17.34 0.61
CA PHE A 181 11.74 -18.46 1.51
C PHE A 181 12.98 -18.96 2.28
N THR A 182 14.16 -18.45 1.95
CA THR A 182 15.44 -18.78 2.60
C THR A 182 16.10 -17.56 3.26
N GLY A 183 15.55 -16.37 3.06
CA GLY A 183 16.10 -15.11 3.55
C GLY A 183 15.89 -14.90 5.06
N PRO A 184 16.57 -13.91 5.67
CA PRO A 184 16.44 -13.60 7.09
C PRO A 184 15.06 -13.06 7.49
N THR A 185 14.24 -12.67 6.51
CA THR A 185 12.85 -12.22 6.70
C THR A 185 11.86 -13.27 6.18
N ALA A 186 12.26 -14.52 5.97
CA ALA A 186 11.37 -15.54 5.45
C ALA A 186 10.15 -15.73 6.38
N PRO A 187 8.92 -15.81 5.84
CA PRO A 187 7.74 -16.10 6.64
C PRO A 187 7.73 -17.57 7.07
N MET A 188 7.81 -17.82 8.38
CA MET A 188 8.01 -19.18 8.92
C MET A 188 6.94 -19.57 9.93
N VAL A 189 6.22 -20.66 9.64
CA VAL A 189 5.26 -21.27 10.57
C VAL A 189 5.65 -22.73 10.80
N LYS A 190 5.81 -23.15 12.05
CA LYS A 190 6.28 -24.52 12.42
C LYS A 190 7.58 -24.94 11.70
N GLY A 191 8.45 -23.97 11.47
CA GLY A 191 9.71 -24.15 10.77
C GLY A 191 9.56 -24.45 9.27
N MET A 192 8.41 -24.17 8.68
CA MET A 192 8.16 -24.27 7.23
C MET A 192 7.98 -22.87 6.64
N PRO A 193 8.60 -22.57 5.50
CA PRO A 193 8.29 -21.36 4.75
C PRO A 193 6.84 -21.40 4.27
N VAL A 194 6.14 -20.29 4.34
CA VAL A 194 4.73 -20.19 3.92
C VAL A 194 4.55 -19.07 2.89
N PHE A 195 3.62 -19.26 1.96
CA PHE A 195 3.17 -18.18 1.09
C PHE A 195 1.70 -18.36 0.74
N TYR A 196 1.04 -17.28 0.37
CA TYR A 196 -0.34 -17.34 -0.10
C TYR A 196 -0.34 -17.46 -1.61
N HIS A 197 -1.08 -18.42 -2.17
CA HIS A 197 -1.22 -18.63 -3.60
C HIS A 197 -2.62 -18.20 -4.03
N PHE A 198 -2.73 -17.02 -4.65
CA PHE A 198 -4.01 -16.39 -4.96
C PHE A 198 -4.75 -17.06 -6.12
N GLY A 199 -4.03 -17.49 -7.17
CA GLY A 199 -4.67 -17.99 -8.38
C GLY A 199 -5.38 -16.90 -9.21
N PRO A 200 -6.10 -17.26 -10.28
CA PRO A 200 -6.15 -18.57 -10.91
C PRO A 200 -5.36 -18.55 -12.23
N GLY A 201 -4.02 -18.49 -12.17
CA GLY A 201 -3.18 -18.49 -13.37
C GLY A 201 -2.92 -19.88 -13.93
N ALA A 202 -2.04 -20.62 -13.24
CA ALA A 202 -1.64 -21.96 -13.63
C ALA A 202 -2.78 -22.97 -13.44
N LYS A 203 -2.78 -24.01 -14.27
CA LYS A 203 -3.52 -25.25 -14.02
C LYS A 203 -2.72 -26.16 -13.08
N VAL A 204 -3.39 -27.13 -12.46
CA VAL A 204 -2.75 -28.08 -11.52
C VAL A 204 -1.55 -28.81 -12.16
N ASP A 205 -1.69 -29.32 -13.39
CA ASP A 205 -0.58 -30.00 -14.09
C ASP A 205 0.59 -29.06 -14.43
N GLU A 206 0.30 -27.80 -14.73
CA GLU A 206 1.31 -26.77 -14.98
C GLU A 206 2.07 -26.45 -13.70
N TYR A 207 1.35 -26.32 -12.58
CA TYR A 207 1.97 -26.11 -11.27
C TYR A 207 2.77 -27.32 -10.81
N LYS A 208 2.31 -28.54 -11.06
CA LYS A 208 3.07 -29.78 -10.83
C LYS A 208 4.39 -29.78 -11.60
N LYS A 209 4.40 -29.30 -12.85
CA LYS A 209 5.63 -29.08 -13.64
C LYS A 209 6.51 -28.00 -13.00
N VAL A 210 5.94 -26.90 -12.50
CA VAL A 210 6.71 -25.86 -11.79
C VAL A 210 7.40 -26.43 -10.55
N LEU A 211 6.69 -27.20 -9.73
CA LEU A 211 7.23 -27.84 -8.53
C LEU A 211 8.38 -28.81 -8.85
N SER A 212 8.27 -29.59 -9.93
CA SER A 212 9.31 -30.55 -10.31
C SER A 212 10.59 -29.90 -10.84
N LEU A 213 10.50 -28.66 -11.33
CA LEU A 213 11.65 -27.88 -11.82
C LEU A 213 12.35 -27.10 -10.70
N ALA A 214 11.67 -26.86 -9.58
CA ALA A 214 12.20 -26.12 -8.45
C ALA A 214 13.24 -26.93 -7.67
N LYS A 215 14.36 -26.29 -7.34
CA LYS A 215 15.44 -26.88 -6.55
C LYS A 215 15.45 -26.24 -5.18
N LEU A 216 15.06 -27.02 -4.17
CA LEU A 216 15.12 -26.58 -2.78
C LEU A 216 16.53 -26.81 -2.22
N PRO A 217 17.09 -25.85 -1.45
CA PRO A 217 18.29 -26.05 -0.67
C PRO A 217 18.23 -27.29 0.23
N GLN A 218 19.39 -27.91 0.47
CA GLN A 218 19.47 -29.09 1.32
C GLN A 218 18.94 -28.80 2.73
N GLY A 219 18.01 -29.63 3.21
CA GLY A 219 17.42 -29.51 4.55
C GLY A 219 16.27 -28.50 4.66
N MET A 220 15.98 -27.74 3.59
CA MET A 220 14.81 -26.86 3.56
C MET A 220 13.54 -27.71 3.45
N LYS A 221 12.56 -27.45 4.31
CA LYS A 221 11.22 -28.02 4.17
C LYS A 221 10.51 -27.40 2.98
N GLN A 222 9.66 -28.16 2.30
CA GLN A 222 8.83 -27.68 1.20
C GLN A 222 8.04 -26.41 1.64
N PRO A 223 8.11 -25.30 0.88
CA PRO A 223 7.24 -24.16 1.12
C PRO A 223 5.76 -24.56 1.05
N VAL A 224 4.98 -24.13 2.03
CA VAL A 224 3.54 -24.41 2.12
C VAL A 224 2.76 -23.32 1.40
N ALA A 225 1.96 -23.73 0.41
CA ALA A 225 1.10 -22.85 -0.36
C ALA A 225 -0.32 -22.82 0.26
N LEU A 226 -0.75 -21.65 0.72
CA LEU A 226 -2.13 -21.40 1.16
C LEU A 226 -2.95 -20.94 -0.05
N ARG A 227 -3.77 -21.83 -0.60
CA ARG A 227 -4.52 -21.60 -1.84
C ARG A 227 -5.83 -20.88 -1.57
N ARG A 228 -6.05 -19.75 -2.22
CA ARG A 228 -7.36 -19.09 -2.19
C ARG A 228 -8.45 -20.03 -2.71
N TRP A 229 -9.47 -20.25 -1.88
CA TRP A 229 -10.73 -20.84 -2.34
C TRP A 229 -11.65 -19.73 -2.85
N ALA A 230 -11.91 -19.72 -4.17
CA ALA A 230 -12.57 -18.60 -4.86
C ALA A 230 -14.07 -18.81 -5.14
N ASP A 231 -14.66 -19.93 -4.73
CA ASP A 231 -16.07 -20.25 -5.01
C ASP A 231 -17.01 -19.44 -4.11
N TRP A 232 -18.09 -18.91 -4.69
CA TRP A 232 -18.93 -17.91 -4.01
C TRP A 232 -20.10 -18.50 -3.22
N GLY A 233 -20.49 -19.75 -3.43
CA GLY A 233 -21.71 -20.29 -2.84
C GLY A 233 -22.96 -19.67 -3.45
N LYS A 234 -24.08 -19.72 -2.72
CA LYS A 234 -25.38 -19.20 -3.19
C LYS A 234 -26.25 -18.66 -2.07
N LEU A 235 -27.25 -17.87 -2.42
CA LEU A 235 -28.34 -17.50 -1.52
C LEU A 235 -29.52 -18.46 -1.70
N GLU A 236 -30.06 -18.97 -0.60
CA GLU A 236 -31.31 -19.73 -0.57
C GLU A 236 -32.20 -19.18 0.55
N ASN A 237 -33.41 -18.72 0.22
CA ASN A 237 -34.35 -18.13 1.18
C ASN A 237 -33.70 -17.05 2.07
N ASP A 238 -32.95 -16.13 1.44
CA ASP A 238 -32.21 -15.04 2.10
C ASP A 238 -31.05 -15.47 3.03
N LYS A 239 -30.75 -16.76 3.10
CA LYS A 239 -29.62 -17.31 3.84
C LYS A 239 -28.47 -17.66 2.90
N TYR A 240 -27.26 -17.25 3.29
CA TYR A 240 -26.07 -17.65 2.56
C TYR A 240 -25.73 -19.13 2.80
N ILE A 241 -25.53 -19.86 1.71
CA ILE A 241 -25.11 -21.26 1.69
C ILE A 241 -23.70 -21.32 1.09
N PRO A 242 -22.67 -21.60 1.92
CA PRO A 242 -21.29 -21.62 1.46
C PRO A 242 -20.97 -22.90 0.68
N VAL A 243 -19.89 -22.87 -0.09
CA VAL A 243 -19.37 -24.05 -0.78
C VAL A 243 -18.61 -24.93 0.21
N THR A 244 -19.00 -26.20 0.30
CA THR A 244 -18.37 -27.19 1.20
C THR A 244 -17.42 -28.14 0.47
N ARG A 245 -17.49 -28.22 -0.86
CA ARG A 245 -16.62 -29.03 -1.72
C ARG A 245 -16.44 -28.35 -3.09
N SER A 246 -15.24 -28.46 -3.65
CA SER A 246 -14.89 -27.94 -4.97
C SER A 246 -13.95 -28.92 -5.66
N ASP A 247 -14.30 -29.39 -6.86
CA ASP A 247 -13.46 -30.30 -7.65
C ASP A 247 -12.11 -29.65 -7.99
N GLU A 248 -12.10 -28.34 -8.24
CA GLU A 248 -10.87 -27.59 -8.46
C GLU A 248 -9.97 -27.64 -7.21
N MET A 249 -10.52 -27.35 -6.02
CA MET A 249 -9.74 -27.41 -4.79
C MET A 249 -9.29 -28.83 -4.44
N ASP A 250 -10.10 -29.85 -4.76
CA ASP A 250 -9.70 -31.24 -4.60
C ASP A 250 -8.45 -31.56 -5.43
N ALA A 251 -8.38 -31.07 -6.68
CA ALA A 251 -7.21 -31.25 -7.53
C ALA A 251 -5.96 -30.48 -7.02
N TRP A 252 -6.13 -29.26 -6.49
CA TRP A 252 -5.00 -28.50 -5.91
C TRP A 252 -4.43 -29.14 -4.63
N LYS A 253 -5.26 -29.85 -3.85
CA LYS A 253 -4.77 -30.62 -2.68
C LYS A 253 -3.81 -31.74 -3.11
N GLU A 254 -3.99 -32.33 -4.29
CA GLU A 254 -3.11 -33.40 -4.79
C GLU A 254 -1.67 -32.93 -5.04
N VAL A 255 -1.47 -31.63 -5.26
CA VAL A 255 -0.15 -30.99 -5.39
C VAL A 255 0.31 -30.30 -4.11
N GLY A 256 -0.36 -30.57 -2.98
CA GLY A 256 0.05 -30.14 -1.64
C GLY A 256 -0.40 -28.73 -1.24
N GLU A 257 -1.31 -28.10 -1.99
CA GLU A 257 -1.84 -26.80 -1.58
C GLU A 257 -2.97 -26.94 -0.56
N ILE A 258 -3.04 -25.99 0.38
CA ILE A 258 -4.01 -26.00 1.46
C ILE A 258 -5.10 -24.96 1.16
N PRO A 259 -6.36 -25.37 0.94
CA PRO A 259 -7.46 -24.43 0.72
C PRO A 259 -7.64 -23.49 1.91
N THR A 260 -7.64 -22.20 1.63
CA THR A 260 -7.67 -21.12 2.63
C THR A 260 -8.64 -20.04 2.20
N ALA A 261 -9.27 -19.40 3.19
CA ALA A 261 -10.22 -18.32 2.99
C ALA A 261 -9.57 -17.06 2.42
N TRP A 262 -10.35 -16.33 1.62
CA TRP A 262 -10.10 -14.95 1.21
C TRP A 262 -11.36 -14.11 1.48
N LEU A 263 -11.45 -12.90 0.91
CA LEU A 263 -12.65 -12.08 0.98
C LEU A 263 -13.92 -12.90 0.67
N PRO A 264 -14.90 -12.92 1.59
CA PRO A 264 -16.16 -13.62 1.41
C PRO A 264 -16.90 -13.21 0.13
N ALA A 265 -17.79 -14.09 -0.29
CA ALA A 265 -18.63 -13.85 -1.45
C ALA A 265 -19.66 -12.75 -1.18
N ARG A 266 -19.77 -11.79 -2.09
CA ARG A 266 -20.80 -10.75 -2.07
C ARG A 266 -21.98 -11.21 -2.91
N VAL A 267 -22.73 -12.18 -2.39
CA VAL A 267 -23.78 -12.88 -3.14
C VAL A 267 -25.11 -12.11 -3.24
N ARG A 268 -25.33 -11.13 -2.35
CA ARG A 268 -26.57 -10.34 -2.33
C ARG A 268 -26.52 -9.30 -3.42
N THR A 269 -27.64 -9.09 -4.12
CA THR A 269 -27.76 -8.08 -5.18
C THR A 269 -28.21 -6.75 -4.60
N ARG A 270 -27.86 -5.66 -5.29
CA ARG A 270 -28.28 -4.28 -4.99
C ARG A 270 -29.74 -4.16 -4.53
N ASP A 271 -29.94 -3.39 -3.47
CA ASP A 271 -31.26 -2.99 -2.94
C ASP A 271 -31.26 -1.49 -2.58
N GLN A 272 -32.34 -1.02 -1.96
CA GLN A 272 -32.49 0.39 -1.58
C GLN A 272 -31.46 0.86 -0.55
N ALA A 273 -31.06 0.00 0.39
CA ALA A 273 -30.06 0.33 1.41
C ALA A 273 -28.62 0.29 0.86
N HIS A 274 -28.40 -0.45 -0.23
CA HIS A 274 -27.11 -0.65 -0.87
C HIS A 274 -27.08 -0.08 -2.30
N ALA A 275 -27.73 1.07 -2.52
CA ALA A 275 -27.93 1.64 -3.86
C ALA A 275 -26.63 1.99 -4.61
N GLU A 276 -25.50 2.13 -3.90
CA GLU A 276 -24.18 2.45 -4.45
C GLU A 276 -23.35 1.22 -4.83
N TRP A 277 -23.84 0.00 -4.61
CA TRP A 277 -23.10 -1.23 -4.90
C TRP A 277 -23.95 -2.20 -5.72
N ASP A 278 -23.30 -2.92 -6.64
CA ASP A 278 -23.97 -3.94 -7.44
C ASP A 278 -24.25 -5.20 -6.61
N ASN A 279 -23.33 -5.53 -5.72
CA ASN A 279 -23.41 -6.68 -4.85
C ASN A 279 -22.84 -6.42 -3.46
N TYR A 280 -23.39 -7.08 -2.44
CA TYR A 280 -22.89 -6.98 -1.08
C TYR A 280 -22.93 -8.31 -0.32
N ALA A 281 -22.28 -8.35 0.85
CA ALA A 281 -22.44 -9.40 1.85
C ALA A 281 -22.80 -8.77 3.20
N THR A 282 -23.57 -9.48 4.02
CA THR A 282 -23.81 -9.11 5.42
C THR A 282 -22.72 -9.66 6.33
N GLN A 283 -22.70 -9.21 7.59
CA GLN A 283 -21.82 -9.79 8.61
C GLN A 283 -22.10 -11.29 8.84
N ASP A 284 -23.35 -11.74 8.74
CA ASP A 284 -23.69 -13.15 8.88
C ASP A 284 -23.15 -13.99 7.72
N ASP A 285 -23.26 -13.49 6.48
CA ASP A 285 -22.70 -14.16 5.30
C ASP A 285 -21.19 -14.38 5.47
N VAL A 286 -20.48 -13.38 6.01
CA VAL A 286 -19.04 -13.43 6.28
C VAL A 286 -18.69 -14.54 7.26
N ILE A 287 -19.50 -14.79 8.29
CA ILE A 287 -19.26 -15.88 9.25
C ILE A 287 -19.65 -17.24 8.67
N GLU A 288 -20.77 -17.34 7.96
CA GLU A 288 -21.18 -18.56 7.28
C GLU A 288 -20.13 -19.01 6.24
N PHE A 289 -19.51 -18.07 5.52
CA PHE A 289 -18.39 -18.33 4.59
C PHE A 289 -17.20 -19.02 5.26
N MET A 290 -16.93 -18.73 6.54
CA MET A 290 -15.79 -19.29 7.26
C MET A 290 -16.00 -20.75 7.72
N LYS A 291 -17.25 -21.19 7.88
CA LYS A 291 -17.56 -22.51 8.46
C LYS A 291 -16.98 -23.70 7.69
N PRO A 292 -17.03 -23.78 6.35
CA PRO A 292 -16.42 -24.90 5.63
C PRO A 292 -14.92 -25.04 5.86
N PHE A 293 -14.18 -23.93 6.06
CA PHE A 293 -12.75 -23.99 6.37
C PHE A 293 -12.51 -24.55 7.77
N ARG A 294 -13.30 -24.14 8.76
CA ARG A 294 -13.27 -24.72 10.10
C ARG A 294 -13.52 -26.23 10.04
N ASP A 295 -14.65 -26.61 9.44
CA ASP A 295 -15.16 -27.98 9.49
C ASP A 295 -14.27 -28.94 8.67
N SER A 296 -13.83 -28.51 7.48
CA SER A 296 -13.12 -29.40 6.54
C SER A 296 -11.60 -29.30 6.58
N ILE A 297 -11.03 -28.20 7.08
CA ILE A 297 -9.58 -27.94 7.09
C ILE A 297 -9.05 -27.86 8.52
N TRP A 298 -9.59 -26.96 9.36
CA TRP A 298 -9.03 -26.71 10.68
C TRP A 298 -9.19 -27.91 11.62
N HIS A 299 -10.35 -28.55 11.62
CA HIS A 299 -10.61 -29.75 12.44
C HIS A 299 -10.13 -31.05 11.79
N SER A 300 -9.62 -30.99 10.56
CA SER A 300 -9.19 -32.18 9.84
C SER A 300 -7.89 -32.75 10.40
N ASN A 301 -7.83 -34.07 10.52
CA ASN A 301 -6.61 -34.82 10.86
C ASN A 301 -5.78 -35.19 9.62
N ASN A 302 -6.14 -34.67 8.43
CA ASN A 302 -5.40 -34.94 7.21
C ASN A 302 -3.97 -34.37 7.33
N PRO A 303 -2.91 -35.21 7.25
CA PRO A 303 -1.53 -34.76 7.38
C PRO A 303 -1.09 -33.81 6.26
N ALA A 304 -1.83 -33.72 5.14
CA ALA A 304 -1.57 -32.76 4.07
C ALA A 304 -1.81 -31.30 4.52
N TYR A 305 -2.70 -31.07 5.50
CA TYR A 305 -2.95 -29.73 6.05
C TYR A 305 -1.92 -29.40 7.13
N THR A 306 -0.68 -29.24 6.68
CA THR A 306 0.51 -29.05 7.53
C THR A 306 0.49 -27.73 8.31
N ILE A 307 -0.12 -26.70 7.73
CA ILE A 307 -0.39 -25.38 8.32
C ILE A 307 -1.88 -25.06 8.17
N LYS A 308 -2.54 -24.71 9.27
CA LYS A 308 -3.94 -24.29 9.30
C LYS A 308 -4.03 -22.79 9.59
N SER A 309 -4.62 -22.04 8.66
CA SER A 309 -4.78 -20.59 8.77
C SER A 309 -6.22 -20.20 9.08
N GLY A 310 -6.41 -19.42 10.14
CA GLY A 310 -7.61 -18.61 10.31
C GLY A 310 -7.58 -17.40 9.39
N PHE A 311 -8.70 -16.68 9.30
CA PHE A 311 -8.83 -15.52 8.42
C PHE A 311 -9.72 -14.44 9.03
N ALA A 312 -9.34 -13.18 8.84
CA ALA A 312 -10.16 -12.03 9.23
C ALA A 312 -10.00 -10.89 8.23
N MET A 313 -11.07 -10.12 8.03
CA MET A 313 -11.06 -8.89 7.23
C MET A 313 -11.99 -7.86 7.87
N PRO A 314 -11.72 -6.55 7.73
CA PRO A 314 -12.47 -5.56 8.49
C PRO A 314 -13.80 -5.17 7.86
N GLY A 315 -13.98 -5.41 6.58
CA GLY A 315 -15.07 -4.99 5.70
C GLY A 315 -14.52 -4.83 4.28
N MET A 316 -15.29 -4.25 3.36
CA MET A 316 -14.87 -3.96 1.99
C MET A 316 -15.75 -2.84 1.41
N ASP A 317 -15.15 -1.91 0.68
CA ASP A 317 -15.85 -0.92 -0.13
C ASP A 317 -14.99 -0.50 -1.33
N ASN A 318 -15.22 -1.14 -2.48
CA ASN A 318 -14.35 -0.98 -3.64
C ASN A 318 -14.72 0.19 -4.56
N ARG A 319 -15.46 1.20 -4.07
CA ARG A 319 -15.78 2.41 -4.86
C ARG A 319 -14.54 3.20 -5.30
N GLY A 320 -13.37 2.92 -4.72
CA GLY A 320 -12.08 3.42 -5.20
C GLY A 320 -11.67 2.83 -6.57
N CYS A 321 -12.07 1.60 -6.90
CA CYS A 321 -11.57 0.92 -8.11
C CYS A 321 -12.64 0.27 -9.00
N ALA A 322 -13.90 0.14 -8.54
CA ALA A 322 -14.98 -0.56 -9.25
C ALA A 322 -14.58 -1.97 -9.74
N GLY A 323 -13.80 -2.68 -8.91
CA GLY A 323 -13.28 -4.01 -9.23
C GLY A 323 -12.28 -4.01 -10.39
N TRP A 324 -11.40 -2.99 -10.43
CA TRP A 324 -10.29 -2.86 -11.39
C TRP A 324 -10.73 -2.75 -12.85
N GLY A 325 -11.67 -1.85 -13.13
CA GLY A 325 -12.11 -1.55 -14.49
C GLY A 325 -13.11 -2.55 -15.08
N ARG A 326 -13.59 -3.52 -14.28
CA ARG A 326 -14.75 -4.35 -14.62
C ARG A 326 -16.07 -3.60 -14.49
N GLY A 327 -16.07 -2.48 -13.76
CA GLY A 327 -17.25 -1.64 -13.57
C GLY A 327 -18.27 -2.28 -12.65
N HIS A 328 -17.79 -2.95 -11.58
CA HIS A 328 -18.66 -3.67 -10.64
C HIS A 328 -18.29 -3.32 -9.19
N PHE A 329 -19.29 -2.87 -8.43
CA PHE A 329 -19.11 -2.40 -7.06
C PHE A 329 -19.54 -3.46 -6.03
N TYR A 330 -18.69 -3.67 -5.04
CA TYR A 330 -18.84 -4.65 -3.97
C TYR A 330 -18.77 -3.98 -2.60
N TYR A 331 -19.58 -4.48 -1.68
CA TYR A 331 -19.61 -4.01 -0.30
C TYR A 331 -19.65 -5.13 0.73
N ILE A 332 -18.90 -4.96 1.81
CA ILE A 332 -19.06 -5.72 3.04
C ILE A 332 -18.95 -4.70 4.19
N PRO A 333 -19.97 -4.56 5.05
CA PRO A 333 -19.97 -3.49 6.03
C PRO A 333 -18.89 -3.71 7.08
N ARG A 334 -18.24 -2.63 7.51
CA ARG A 334 -17.36 -2.66 8.70
C ARG A 334 -18.15 -2.76 10.00
N ASN A 335 -19.42 -2.33 10.01
CA ASN A 335 -20.30 -2.29 11.20
C ASN A 335 -19.62 -1.68 12.43
N ASN A 336 -18.96 -0.52 12.26
CA ASN A 336 -18.16 0.14 13.29
C ASN A 336 -17.12 -0.78 13.97
N GLY A 337 -16.59 -1.76 13.23
CA GLY A 337 -15.61 -2.74 13.70
C GLY A 337 -16.17 -4.11 14.08
N GLU A 338 -17.50 -4.27 14.22
CA GLU A 338 -18.08 -5.54 14.69
C GLU A 338 -17.89 -6.69 13.68
N THR A 339 -17.88 -6.40 12.37
CA THR A 339 -17.58 -7.42 11.34
C THR A 339 -16.20 -8.03 11.56
N TYR A 340 -15.17 -7.18 11.72
CA TYR A 340 -13.81 -7.62 11.99
C TYR A 340 -13.72 -8.40 13.31
N GLN A 341 -14.35 -7.85 14.35
CA GLN A 341 -14.36 -8.43 15.68
C GLN A 341 -15.01 -9.82 15.68
N SER A 342 -16.09 -10.00 14.93
CA SER A 342 -16.81 -11.28 14.83
C SER A 342 -15.99 -12.36 14.13
N MET A 343 -15.26 -12.02 13.06
CA MET A 343 -14.36 -12.97 12.39
C MET A 343 -13.22 -13.40 13.31
N TRP A 344 -12.63 -12.45 14.07
CA TRP A 344 -11.64 -12.78 15.08
C TRP A 344 -12.21 -13.68 16.17
N LYS A 345 -13.38 -13.36 16.74
CA LYS A 345 -14.05 -14.21 17.74
C LYS A 345 -14.28 -15.63 17.22
N PHE A 346 -14.73 -15.76 15.97
CA PHE A 346 -14.92 -17.05 15.32
C PHE A 346 -13.61 -17.85 15.23
N CYS A 347 -12.50 -17.22 14.82
CA CYS A 347 -11.21 -17.89 14.76
C CYS A 347 -10.64 -18.19 16.17
N MET A 348 -10.88 -17.32 17.15
CA MET A 348 -10.36 -17.51 18.51
C MET A 348 -11.05 -18.67 19.24
N ALA A 349 -12.32 -18.95 18.92
CA ALA A 349 -13.01 -20.15 19.39
C ALA A 349 -12.32 -21.44 18.92
N GLU A 350 -11.59 -21.38 17.81
CA GLU A 350 -10.89 -22.50 17.17
C GLU A 350 -9.37 -22.40 17.28
N LYS A 351 -8.85 -21.50 18.12
CA LYS A 351 -7.43 -21.10 18.10
C LYS A 351 -6.47 -22.27 18.25
N ASP A 352 -6.83 -23.32 19.00
CA ASP A 352 -5.96 -24.47 19.24
C ASP A 352 -5.82 -25.39 18.00
N SER A 353 -6.74 -25.26 17.05
CA SER A 353 -6.67 -25.93 15.74
C SER A 353 -5.92 -25.12 14.68
N LEU A 354 -5.48 -23.89 15.01
CA LEU A 354 -4.88 -22.95 14.07
C LEU A 354 -3.40 -22.71 14.38
N ASP A 355 -2.59 -22.66 13.33
CA ASP A 355 -1.16 -22.38 13.40
C ASP A 355 -0.86 -20.91 13.07
N MET A 356 -1.71 -20.28 12.25
CA MET A 356 -1.57 -18.87 11.89
C MET A 356 -2.91 -18.17 11.66
N MET A 357 -2.86 -16.84 11.63
CA MET A 357 -3.95 -15.96 11.18
C MET A 357 -3.51 -15.19 9.96
N PHE A 358 -4.41 -15.04 8.99
CA PHE A 358 -4.20 -14.21 7.81
C PHE A 358 -5.24 -13.08 7.77
N ILE A 359 -4.79 -11.85 7.54
CA ILE A 359 -5.64 -10.65 7.52
C ILE A 359 -5.67 -10.07 6.11
N ALA A 360 -6.85 -9.93 5.52
CA ALA A 360 -7.05 -9.16 4.29
C ALA A 360 -7.71 -7.81 4.65
N SER A 361 -7.00 -6.69 4.63
CA SER A 361 -5.58 -6.51 4.31
C SER A 361 -4.94 -5.41 5.15
N TRP A 362 -3.62 -5.27 5.10
CA TRP A 362 -2.91 -4.13 5.66
C TRP A 362 -3.35 -2.83 4.97
N SER A 363 -3.23 -2.74 3.63
CA SER A 363 -3.26 -1.46 2.90
C SER A 363 -4.07 -1.47 1.60
N ASP A 364 -5.09 -2.31 1.40
CA ASP A 364 -5.90 -2.23 0.17
C ASP A 364 -6.98 -1.13 0.21
N TYR A 365 -6.55 0.13 0.28
CA TYR A 365 -7.42 1.32 0.24
C TYR A 365 -8.34 1.39 -0.98
N THR A 366 -7.93 0.80 -2.10
CA THR A 366 -8.69 0.83 -3.36
C THR A 366 -9.93 -0.05 -3.32
N GLU A 367 -9.82 -1.18 -2.62
CA GLU A 367 -10.93 -2.10 -2.35
C GLU A 367 -11.60 -1.89 -0.99
N GLY A 368 -11.02 -1.04 -0.13
CA GLY A 368 -11.64 -0.58 1.12
C GLY A 368 -11.62 -1.61 2.25
N HIS A 369 -10.63 -2.52 2.26
CA HIS A 369 -10.46 -3.56 3.29
C HIS A 369 -9.16 -3.43 4.11
N GLU A 370 -8.55 -2.24 4.11
CA GLU A 370 -7.37 -1.90 4.91
C GLU A 370 -7.62 -1.94 6.43
N ILE A 371 -6.61 -2.40 7.19
CA ILE A 371 -6.50 -2.24 8.65
C ILE A 371 -5.47 -1.17 9.05
N GLU A 372 -4.67 -0.68 8.09
CA GLU A 372 -3.81 0.48 8.31
C GLU A 372 -4.67 1.69 8.70
N PRO A 373 -4.26 2.49 9.70
CA PRO A 373 -5.10 3.56 10.22
C PRO A 373 -5.54 4.58 9.17
N THR A 374 -6.83 4.92 9.20
CA THR A 374 -7.45 5.93 8.34
C THR A 374 -8.01 7.09 9.17
N ILE A 375 -8.38 8.19 8.53
CA ILE A 375 -9.05 9.31 9.22
C ILE A 375 -10.42 8.89 9.76
N GLU A 376 -11.17 8.10 8.97
CA GLU A 376 -12.54 7.68 9.25
C GLU A 376 -12.61 6.60 10.34
N ASN A 377 -11.61 5.71 10.38
CA ASN A 377 -11.61 4.55 11.28
C ASN A 377 -10.62 4.65 12.45
N GLY A 378 -9.68 5.61 12.39
CA GLY A 378 -8.61 5.73 13.37
C GLY A 378 -7.75 4.46 13.43
N ASP A 379 -7.30 4.09 14.63
CA ASP A 379 -6.53 2.87 14.90
C ASP A 379 -7.40 1.69 15.38
N ARG A 380 -8.74 1.75 15.16
CA ARG A 380 -9.71 0.76 15.68
C ARG A 380 -9.35 -0.67 15.29
N GLU A 381 -9.04 -0.90 14.02
CA GLU A 381 -8.66 -2.21 13.50
C GLU A 381 -7.35 -2.69 14.14
N LEU A 382 -6.36 -1.81 14.34
CA LEU A 382 -5.11 -2.19 15.02
C LEU A 382 -5.33 -2.57 16.49
N ARG A 383 -6.23 -1.89 17.21
CA ARG A 383 -6.61 -2.27 18.59
C ARG A 383 -7.27 -3.64 18.64
N THR A 384 -8.15 -3.91 17.67
CA THR A 384 -8.81 -5.21 17.51
C THR A 384 -7.80 -6.31 17.23
N THR A 385 -6.88 -6.06 16.30
CA THR A 385 -5.78 -6.98 15.96
C THR A 385 -4.88 -7.21 17.17
N LEU A 386 -4.42 -6.17 17.86
CA LEU A 386 -3.58 -6.30 19.06
C LEU A 386 -4.22 -7.22 20.10
N LYS A 387 -5.51 -7.01 20.40
CA LYS A 387 -6.25 -7.83 21.37
C LYS A 387 -6.23 -9.31 21.00
N TYR A 388 -6.67 -9.65 19.80
CA TYR A 388 -6.85 -11.05 19.42
C TYR A 388 -5.56 -11.73 18.97
N ALA A 389 -4.63 -11.01 18.34
CA ALA A 389 -3.31 -11.53 18.04
C ALA A 389 -2.52 -11.84 19.32
N ALA A 390 -2.62 -10.99 20.35
CA ALA A 390 -2.03 -11.29 21.65
C ALA A 390 -2.69 -12.54 22.31
N GLU A 391 -4.02 -12.64 22.28
CA GLU A 391 -4.73 -13.85 22.75
C GLU A 391 -4.29 -15.10 21.98
N PHE A 392 -4.22 -15.02 20.65
CA PHE A 392 -3.86 -16.13 19.77
C PHE A 392 -2.47 -16.66 20.08
N LYS A 393 -1.51 -15.75 20.31
CA LYS A 393 -0.10 -16.06 20.56
C LYS A 393 0.23 -16.34 22.04
N GLY A 394 -0.73 -16.15 22.94
CA GLY A 394 -0.51 -16.25 24.38
C GLY A 394 0.37 -15.11 24.93
N GLU A 395 0.36 -13.96 24.26
CA GLU A 395 1.15 -12.79 24.64
C GLU A 395 0.30 -11.73 25.37
N GLN A 396 0.95 -10.75 25.99
CA GLN A 396 0.27 -9.58 26.53
C GLN A 396 0.10 -8.49 25.47
N ALA A 397 -1.11 -7.91 25.42
CA ALA A 397 -1.40 -6.70 24.66
C ALA A 397 -0.87 -5.46 25.40
N ASP A 398 -0.27 -4.53 24.66
CA ASP A 398 0.18 -3.24 25.19
C ASP A 398 -0.12 -2.11 24.20
N GLU A 399 -1.23 -1.41 24.45
CA GLU A 399 -1.74 -0.37 23.55
C GLU A 399 -0.84 0.85 23.45
N ARG A 400 0.11 1.03 24.40
CA ARG A 400 1.05 2.18 24.37
C ARG A 400 1.90 2.18 23.10
N GLY A 401 2.08 1.03 22.46
CA GLY A 401 2.82 0.90 21.22
C GLY A 401 2.10 1.43 19.99
N LEU A 402 0.77 1.49 19.98
CA LEU A 402 -0.01 1.70 18.74
C LEU A 402 0.17 3.10 18.13
N THR A 403 0.44 4.12 18.95
CA THR A 403 0.57 5.51 18.48
C THR A 403 2.02 5.92 18.17
N LEU A 404 3.01 5.18 18.67
CA LEU A 404 4.43 5.55 18.56
C LEU A 404 4.96 5.51 17.12
N PRO A 405 4.61 4.54 16.26
CA PRO A 405 5.03 4.54 14.87
C PRO A 405 4.61 5.80 14.12
N LEU A 406 3.37 6.29 14.32
CA LEU A 406 2.88 7.52 13.69
C LEU A 406 3.67 8.75 14.16
N MET A 407 3.96 8.83 15.46
CA MET A 407 4.77 9.90 16.03
C MET A 407 6.21 9.87 15.45
N LEU A 408 6.83 8.70 15.42
CA LEU A 408 8.15 8.48 14.83
C LEU A 408 8.18 8.90 13.36
N PHE A 409 7.19 8.47 12.57
CA PHE A 409 7.06 8.82 11.15
C PHE A 409 7.01 10.33 10.94
N ARG A 410 6.14 11.03 11.68
CA ARG A 410 6.02 12.49 11.61
C ARG A 410 7.32 13.18 11.95
N LEU A 411 8.00 12.75 13.02
CA LEU A 411 9.29 13.32 13.42
C LEU A 411 10.40 13.05 12.39
N ARG A 412 10.40 11.90 11.70
CA ARG A 412 11.31 11.66 10.57
C ARG A 412 11.07 12.66 9.44
N LYS A 413 9.80 12.91 9.07
CA LYS A 413 9.46 13.89 8.02
C LYS A 413 9.87 15.30 8.41
N GLU A 414 9.68 15.69 9.66
CA GLU A 414 10.14 16.98 10.18
C GLU A 414 11.67 17.09 10.19
N ALA A 415 12.39 16.05 10.61
CA ALA A 415 13.84 16.03 10.57
C ALA A 415 14.38 16.18 9.13
N ARG A 416 13.81 15.45 8.15
CA ARG A 416 14.20 15.62 6.74
C ARG A 416 13.84 17.00 6.18
N PHE A 417 12.74 17.59 6.63
CA PHE A 417 12.39 18.95 6.25
C PHE A 417 13.44 19.96 6.74
N LEU A 418 13.89 19.83 8.00
CA LEU A 418 14.96 20.65 8.60
C LEU A 418 16.33 20.41 7.92
N GLU A 419 16.62 19.18 7.51
CA GLU A 419 17.81 18.87 6.72
C GLU A 419 17.83 19.67 5.40
N LYS A 420 16.68 19.76 4.73
CA LYS A 420 16.53 20.56 3.50
C LYS A 420 16.69 22.07 3.72
N THR A 421 16.53 22.56 4.96
CA THR A 421 16.87 23.95 5.32
C THR A 421 18.36 24.13 5.68
N LYS A 422 19.21 23.13 5.43
CA LYS A 422 20.66 23.10 5.72
C LYS A 422 21.00 23.06 7.22
N MET A 423 20.07 22.64 8.07
CA MET A 423 20.35 22.42 9.49
C MET A 423 20.95 21.02 9.70
N ASP A 424 21.92 20.88 10.62
CA ASP A 424 22.44 19.57 11.01
C ASP A 424 21.45 18.86 11.93
N VAL A 425 20.85 17.79 11.41
CA VAL A 425 19.90 16.93 12.13
C VAL A 425 20.43 15.51 12.35
N SER A 426 21.74 15.29 12.19
CA SER A 426 22.35 13.95 12.30
C SER A 426 22.12 13.31 13.68
N GLY A 427 22.16 14.11 14.75
CA GLY A 427 21.84 13.67 16.12
C GLY A 427 20.37 13.28 16.31
N CYS A 428 19.46 14.01 15.66
CA CYS A 428 18.04 13.70 15.64
C CYS A 428 17.79 12.36 14.94
N HIS A 429 18.38 12.13 13.76
CA HIS A 429 18.25 10.85 13.05
C HIS A 429 18.75 9.66 13.87
N ARG A 430 19.91 9.76 14.53
CA ARG A 430 20.39 8.69 15.43
C ARG A 430 19.41 8.40 16.58
N SER A 431 18.77 9.44 17.11
CA SER A 431 17.78 9.30 18.19
C SER A 431 16.48 8.67 17.70
N LEU A 432 16.02 9.02 16.49
CA LEU A 432 14.87 8.41 15.82
C LEU A 432 15.11 6.92 15.53
N ASP A 433 16.30 6.56 15.04
CA ASP A 433 16.67 5.15 14.81
C ASP A 433 16.67 4.33 16.12
N LYS A 434 17.15 4.94 17.22
CA LYS A 434 17.06 4.33 18.55
C LYS A 434 15.61 4.17 19.02
N ALA A 435 14.76 5.16 18.79
CA ALA A 435 13.34 5.08 19.11
C ALA A 435 12.64 3.96 18.32
N ALA A 436 12.95 3.82 17.02
CA ALA A 436 12.43 2.76 16.16
C ALA A 436 12.76 1.35 16.71
N LEU A 437 14.02 1.13 17.12
CA LEU A 437 14.44 -0.13 17.76
C LEU A 437 13.69 -0.39 19.07
N LEU A 438 13.52 0.63 19.92
CA LEU A 438 12.77 0.48 21.17
C LEU A 438 11.29 0.12 20.93
N ILE A 439 10.65 0.72 19.91
CA ILE A 439 9.29 0.37 19.50
C ILE A 439 9.24 -1.09 19.03
N SER A 440 10.15 -1.49 18.13
CA SER A 440 10.22 -2.85 17.61
C SER A 440 10.38 -3.91 18.72
N GLN A 441 11.12 -3.57 19.78
CA GLN A 441 11.38 -4.43 20.93
C GLN A 441 10.28 -4.38 22.01
N GLY A 442 9.18 -3.67 21.79
CA GLY A 442 8.10 -3.53 22.78
C GLY A 442 8.47 -2.69 24.01
N ARG A 443 9.58 -1.93 23.97
CA ARG A 443 10.05 -1.07 25.08
C ARG A 443 9.36 0.29 25.07
N TYR A 444 8.03 0.28 24.98
CA TYR A 444 7.21 1.47 24.73
C TYR A 444 7.41 2.60 25.74
N PRO A 445 7.51 2.38 27.06
CA PRO A 445 7.74 3.49 28.01
C PRO A 445 9.03 4.27 27.74
N VAL A 446 10.10 3.59 27.33
CA VAL A 446 11.38 4.23 27.00
C VAL A 446 11.29 4.95 25.66
N ALA A 447 10.61 4.35 24.67
CA ALA A 447 10.38 4.97 23.37
C ALA A 447 9.55 6.26 23.50
N ILE A 448 8.50 6.28 24.34
CA ILE A 448 7.69 7.47 24.63
C ILE A 448 8.57 8.62 25.12
N GLY A 449 9.36 8.39 26.17
CA GLY A 449 10.23 9.43 26.73
C GLY A 449 11.24 9.97 25.70
N LEU A 450 11.82 9.09 24.89
CA LEU A 450 12.76 9.49 23.85
C LEU A 450 12.08 10.30 22.73
N LEU A 451 10.92 9.86 22.24
CA LEU A 451 10.19 10.56 21.19
C LEU A 451 9.70 11.94 21.67
N SER A 452 9.25 12.07 22.92
CA SER A 452 8.88 13.36 23.49
C SER A 452 10.07 14.33 23.57
N GLN A 453 11.28 13.83 23.89
CA GLN A 453 12.48 14.67 23.84
C GLN A 453 12.78 15.11 22.41
N ILE A 454 12.75 14.19 21.44
CA ILE A 454 13.02 14.51 20.03
C ILE A 454 12.00 15.52 19.49
N GLU A 455 10.72 15.39 19.86
CA GLU A 455 9.69 16.34 19.47
C GLU A 455 9.98 17.76 19.95
N ASN A 456 10.43 17.92 21.20
CA ASN A 456 10.85 19.21 21.74
C ASN A 456 12.07 19.78 21.02
N ASP A 457 13.05 18.93 20.69
CA ASP A 457 14.25 19.33 19.95
C ASP A 457 13.90 19.79 18.53
N VAL A 458 13.05 19.04 17.83
CA VAL A 458 12.53 19.38 16.49
C VAL A 458 11.74 20.69 16.54
N LYS A 459 10.87 20.87 17.54
CA LYS A 459 10.12 22.12 17.72
C LYS A 459 11.05 23.31 17.93
N THR A 460 12.09 23.14 18.76
CA THR A 460 13.11 24.16 18.99
C THR A 460 13.85 24.50 17.68
N ALA A 461 14.28 23.49 16.92
CA ALA A 461 14.93 23.69 15.62
C ALA A 461 14.02 24.44 14.63
N LYS A 462 12.73 24.08 14.54
CA LYS A 462 11.76 24.78 13.67
C LYS A 462 11.58 26.25 14.05
N SER A 463 11.68 26.60 15.35
CA SER A 463 11.58 28.00 15.80
C SER A 463 12.73 28.89 15.32
N ALA A 464 13.86 28.29 14.94
CA ALA A 464 15.01 28.97 14.34
C ALA A 464 14.81 29.30 12.85
N LEU A 465 13.71 28.86 12.23
CA LEU A 465 13.37 29.21 10.86
C LEU A 465 12.64 30.56 10.80
N ALA A 466 13.04 31.41 9.87
CA ALA A 466 12.24 32.52 9.37
C ALA A 466 11.37 32.04 8.21
N VAL A 467 10.14 32.53 8.15
CA VAL A 467 9.12 32.10 7.18
C VAL A 467 8.67 33.31 6.37
N GLU A 468 8.82 33.23 5.05
CA GLU A 468 8.30 34.22 4.11
C GLU A 468 7.19 33.59 3.25
N MET A 469 6.00 34.18 3.25
CA MET A 469 4.89 33.75 2.39
C MET A 469 4.77 34.67 1.17
N MET A 470 4.74 34.08 -0.01
CA MET A 470 4.58 34.79 -1.28
C MET A 470 3.39 34.23 -2.06
N ARG A 471 2.55 35.13 -2.58
CA ARG A 471 1.44 34.78 -3.47
C ARG A 471 1.58 35.56 -4.77
N LEU A 472 1.60 34.84 -5.89
CA LEU A 472 1.67 35.40 -7.23
C LEU A 472 0.36 35.15 -7.95
N ARG A 473 -0.26 36.21 -8.46
CA ARG A 473 -1.43 36.15 -9.34
C ARG A 473 -1.00 36.10 -10.80
N ASP A 474 -1.96 35.91 -11.71
CA ASP A 474 -1.75 35.99 -13.16
C ASP A 474 -0.97 37.25 -13.62
N SER A 475 -1.13 38.39 -12.94
CA SER A 475 -0.41 39.63 -13.23
C SER A 475 1.08 39.61 -12.85
N ASP A 476 1.45 38.74 -11.91
CA ASP A 476 2.76 38.72 -11.26
C ASP A 476 3.69 37.65 -11.89
N ILE A 477 3.15 36.86 -12.83
CA ILE A 477 3.85 35.80 -13.55
C ILE A 477 3.76 36.02 -15.06
N LYS A 478 4.80 35.61 -15.78
CA LYS A 478 4.81 35.69 -17.24
C LYS A 478 4.21 34.40 -17.81
N ILE A 479 3.04 34.51 -18.42
CA ILE A 479 2.34 33.41 -19.09
C ILE A 479 2.45 33.58 -20.60
N GLN A 480 2.90 32.53 -21.29
CA GLN A 480 2.95 32.49 -22.76
C GLN A 480 2.16 31.29 -23.27
N GLY A 481 1.13 31.52 -24.07
CA GLY A 481 0.32 30.48 -24.69
C GLY A 481 -0.88 31.06 -25.42
N LYS A 482 -1.61 30.20 -26.13
CA LYS A 482 -2.76 30.61 -26.94
C LYS A 482 -3.95 30.98 -26.08
N ARG A 483 -4.47 32.20 -26.25
CA ARG A 483 -5.73 32.64 -25.62
C ARG A 483 -6.92 31.94 -26.28
N LYS A 484 -7.93 31.61 -25.47
CA LYS A 484 -9.24 31.11 -25.91
C LYS A 484 -10.30 31.78 -25.04
N SER A 485 -11.57 31.78 -25.47
CA SER A 485 -12.65 32.36 -24.67
C SER A 485 -12.63 31.78 -23.25
N GLY A 486 -12.56 32.66 -22.24
CA GLY A 486 -12.52 32.29 -20.83
C GLY A 486 -11.16 31.85 -20.26
N GLY A 487 -10.05 31.86 -21.03
CA GLY A 487 -8.74 31.49 -20.49
C GLY A 487 -7.62 31.28 -21.52
N TYR A 488 -6.80 30.26 -21.27
CA TYR A 488 -5.73 29.79 -22.15
C TYR A 488 -6.03 28.36 -22.61
N SER A 489 -5.79 28.09 -23.89
CA SER A 489 -5.76 26.72 -24.40
C SER A 489 -4.42 26.08 -24.06
N ALA A 490 -4.43 24.93 -23.39
CA ALA A 490 -3.22 24.12 -23.19
C ALA A 490 -2.97 23.11 -24.33
N GLU A 491 -3.79 23.15 -25.40
CA GLU A 491 -3.62 22.31 -26.59
C GLU A 491 -2.25 22.58 -27.25
N GLU A 492 -1.94 23.87 -27.39
CA GLU A 492 -0.58 24.37 -27.57
C GLU A 492 0.07 24.53 -26.19
N THR A 493 1.38 24.32 -26.10
CA THR A 493 2.10 24.41 -24.82
C THR A 493 1.91 25.80 -24.20
N LEU A 494 1.30 25.85 -23.02
CA LEU A 494 1.24 27.02 -22.16
C LEU A 494 2.46 27.00 -21.23
N SER A 495 3.19 28.10 -21.14
CA SER A 495 4.41 28.17 -20.31
C SER A 495 4.32 29.30 -19.28
N ILE A 496 4.87 29.04 -18.08
CA ILE A 496 4.86 29.96 -16.95
C ILE A 496 6.32 30.24 -16.55
N SER A 497 6.74 31.50 -16.62
CA SER A 497 8.03 31.96 -16.09
C SER A 497 7.83 32.78 -14.82
N LEU A 498 8.67 32.49 -13.82
CA LEU A 498 8.66 33.17 -12.53
C LEU A 498 9.56 34.42 -12.53
N PRO A 499 9.27 35.43 -11.69
CA PRO A 499 10.14 36.60 -11.51
C PRO A 499 11.55 36.20 -11.05
N LYS A 500 12.58 36.90 -11.53
CA LYS A 500 13.99 36.59 -11.24
C LYS A 500 14.29 36.56 -9.74
N GLU A 501 13.77 37.52 -8.98
CA GLU A 501 13.96 37.60 -7.53
C GLU A 501 13.40 36.36 -6.81
N LEU A 502 12.20 35.93 -7.19
CA LEU A 502 11.60 34.70 -6.65
C LEU A 502 12.44 33.47 -7.02
N VAL A 503 12.89 33.36 -8.27
CA VAL A 503 13.76 32.24 -8.70
C VAL A 503 15.01 32.16 -7.82
N SER A 504 15.67 33.28 -7.53
CA SER A 504 16.81 33.33 -6.62
C SER A 504 16.46 32.81 -5.22
N LYS A 505 15.34 33.26 -4.64
CA LYS A 505 14.89 32.78 -3.31
C LYS A 505 14.59 31.28 -3.30
N LEU A 506 13.89 30.77 -4.31
CA LEU A 506 13.52 29.35 -4.42
C LEU A 506 14.74 28.43 -4.66
N GLN A 507 15.77 28.92 -5.37
CA GLN A 507 17.03 28.18 -5.53
C GLN A 507 17.78 28.06 -4.19
N MET A 508 17.86 29.15 -3.41
CA MET A 508 18.68 29.21 -2.20
C MET A 508 18.09 28.51 -0.98
N ASN A 509 16.75 28.45 -0.89
CA ASN A 509 16.02 28.09 0.33
C ASN A 509 15.06 26.91 0.14
N ASN A 510 14.75 26.18 1.21
CA ASN A 510 13.68 25.18 1.16
C ASN A 510 12.31 25.87 1.11
N TYR A 511 11.32 25.22 0.50
CA TYR A 511 9.98 25.77 0.39
C TYR A 511 8.90 24.70 0.30
N VAL A 512 7.68 25.11 0.65
CA VAL A 512 6.43 24.43 0.27
C VAL A 512 5.74 25.31 -0.76
N GLY A 513 5.38 24.75 -1.91
CA GLY A 513 4.80 25.50 -3.02
C GLY A 513 3.52 24.86 -3.54
N TYR A 514 2.62 25.68 -4.08
CA TYR A 514 1.39 25.23 -4.71
C TYR A 514 1.12 26.03 -5.99
N LEU A 515 0.62 25.33 -7.01
CA LEU A 515 0.02 25.91 -8.21
C LEU A 515 -1.51 25.79 -8.11
N TYR A 516 -2.19 26.91 -8.33
CA TYR A 516 -3.64 27.03 -8.30
C TYR A 516 -4.14 27.49 -9.67
N PHE A 517 -5.24 26.91 -10.14
CA PHE A 517 -5.92 27.32 -11.36
C PHE A 517 -7.33 26.72 -11.44
N GLU A 518 -8.10 27.12 -12.43
CA GLU A 518 -9.31 26.40 -12.83
C GLU A 518 -9.12 25.75 -14.20
N TYR A 519 -9.73 24.59 -14.42
CA TYR A 519 -9.76 23.90 -15.70
C TYR A 519 -11.19 23.57 -16.13
N LEU A 520 -11.45 23.63 -17.43
CA LEU A 520 -12.73 23.21 -18.01
C LEU A 520 -12.73 21.69 -18.15
N ASP A 521 -13.59 21.01 -17.40
CA ASP A 521 -13.72 19.56 -17.35
C ASP A 521 -14.57 19.03 -18.51
N LYS A 522 -14.05 19.17 -19.73
CA LYS A 522 -14.72 18.75 -20.97
C LYS A 522 -13.95 17.60 -21.63
N GLY A 523 -14.69 16.63 -22.17
CA GLY A 523 -14.12 15.43 -22.78
C GLY A 523 -13.41 14.52 -21.77
N ASN A 524 -12.61 13.59 -22.28
CA ASN A 524 -11.84 12.59 -21.51
C ASN A 524 -10.34 12.78 -21.74
N GLU A 525 -9.88 14.02 -21.60
CA GLU A 525 -8.54 14.49 -21.96
C GLU A 525 -7.58 14.41 -20.77
N SER A 526 -6.28 14.51 -21.02
CA SER A 526 -5.27 14.65 -19.96
C SER A 526 -4.54 15.99 -20.08
N LEU A 527 -4.55 16.77 -19.01
CA LEU A 527 -3.70 17.95 -18.81
C LEU A 527 -2.45 17.55 -18.03
N PHE A 528 -1.29 17.79 -18.62
CA PHE A 528 0.00 17.57 -17.96
C PHE A 528 0.64 18.89 -17.59
N ILE A 529 1.14 18.97 -16.36
CA ILE A 529 1.98 20.06 -15.86
C ILE A 529 3.38 19.49 -15.69
N ARG A 530 4.36 20.10 -16.35
CA ARG A 530 5.75 19.64 -16.35
C ARG A 530 6.71 20.73 -15.91
N SER A 531 7.84 20.32 -15.36
CA SER A 531 9.01 21.17 -15.12
C SER A 531 10.28 20.44 -15.54
N SER A 532 11.36 21.18 -15.80
CA SER A 532 12.68 20.58 -15.88
C SER A 532 13.08 20.02 -14.51
N THR A 533 13.87 18.95 -14.48
CA THR A 533 14.31 18.29 -13.24
C THR A 533 15.78 17.90 -13.34
N LEU A 534 16.47 17.88 -12.19
CA LEU A 534 17.84 17.35 -12.04
C LEU A 534 17.84 15.88 -11.59
N ARG A 535 16.68 15.30 -11.30
CA ARG A 535 16.58 13.91 -10.84
C ARG A 535 16.73 12.94 -11.99
N GLU A 536 17.32 11.79 -11.69
CA GLU A 536 17.41 10.67 -12.61
C GLU A 536 16.59 9.46 -12.13
N PRO A 537 15.87 8.77 -13.02
CA PRO A 537 15.66 9.13 -14.43
C PRO A 537 14.76 10.37 -14.60
N LYS A 538 15.09 11.29 -15.52
CA LYS A 538 14.32 12.56 -15.69
C LYS A 538 12.84 12.38 -16.03
N GLU A 539 12.51 11.36 -16.81
CA GLU A 539 11.18 11.18 -17.41
C GLU A 539 10.03 11.12 -16.40
N PRO A 540 10.08 10.30 -15.33
CA PRO A 540 9.03 10.33 -14.30
C PRO A 540 9.02 11.65 -13.51
N PHE A 541 10.20 12.20 -13.17
CA PHE A 541 10.30 13.37 -12.29
C PHE A 541 9.99 14.71 -12.97
N LYS A 542 9.94 14.78 -14.30
CA LYS A 542 9.51 15.99 -15.01
C LYS A 542 8.01 16.27 -14.88
N ILE A 543 7.22 15.26 -14.49
CA ILE A 543 5.77 15.42 -14.32
C ILE A 543 5.52 15.97 -12.93
N VAL A 544 5.06 17.22 -12.87
CA VAL A 544 4.63 17.88 -11.64
C VAL A 544 3.22 17.45 -11.29
N SER A 545 2.33 17.41 -12.29
CA SER A 545 0.94 16.97 -12.12
C SER A 545 0.37 16.44 -13.42
N ARG A 546 -0.59 15.53 -13.30
CA ARG A 546 -1.46 15.06 -14.37
C ARG A 546 -2.91 15.09 -13.89
N ILE A 547 -3.77 15.75 -14.66
CA ILE A 547 -5.20 15.82 -14.41
C ILE A 547 -5.93 15.22 -15.61
N ARG A 548 -6.91 14.37 -15.33
CA ARG A 548 -7.82 13.81 -16.32
C ARG A 548 -9.18 14.47 -16.22
N THR A 549 -9.75 14.84 -17.36
CA THR A 549 -11.13 15.32 -17.42
C THR A 549 -12.11 14.15 -17.51
N ASP A 550 -13.32 14.35 -16.99
CA ASP A 550 -14.41 13.36 -16.92
C ASP A 550 -15.73 13.91 -17.51
N ASN A 551 -15.60 14.87 -18.42
CA ASN A 551 -16.68 15.41 -19.25
C ASN A 551 -17.91 15.94 -18.49
N THR A 552 -17.74 16.53 -17.31
CA THR A 552 -18.85 17.21 -16.61
C THR A 552 -19.31 18.50 -17.30
N GLY A 553 -18.42 19.12 -18.09
CA GLY A 553 -18.66 20.42 -18.73
C GLY A 553 -18.46 21.62 -17.80
N GLU A 554 -18.07 21.39 -16.55
CA GLU A 554 -17.94 22.41 -15.52
C GLU A 554 -16.50 22.96 -15.40
N TRP A 555 -16.38 24.16 -14.83
CA TRP A 555 -15.08 24.67 -14.39
C TRP A 555 -14.76 24.09 -13.01
N LYS A 556 -13.64 23.38 -12.90
CA LYS A 556 -13.17 22.79 -11.64
C LYS A 556 -11.92 23.52 -11.16
N SER A 557 -11.83 23.70 -9.85
CA SER A 557 -10.64 24.26 -9.21
C SER A 557 -9.57 23.18 -9.05
N ALA A 558 -8.32 23.56 -9.25
CA ALA A 558 -7.16 22.70 -9.09
C ALA A 558 -6.16 23.35 -8.12
N LYS A 559 -5.69 22.57 -7.15
CA LYS A 559 -4.57 22.89 -6.27
C LYS A 559 -3.57 21.74 -6.38
N VAL A 560 -2.36 22.05 -6.83
CA VAL A 560 -1.28 21.09 -7.08
C VAL A 560 -0.08 21.45 -6.22
N GLU A 561 0.48 20.48 -5.50
CA GLU A 561 1.71 20.67 -4.72
C GLU A 561 2.97 20.67 -5.61
N LEU A 562 3.92 21.54 -5.26
CA LEU A 562 5.16 21.78 -6.01
C LEU A 562 6.37 21.24 -5.23
N TYR A 563 6.74 20.00 -5.53
CA TYR A 563 7.91 19.37 -4.90
C TYR A 563 9.22 19.96 -5.43
N LYS A 564 9.95 20.67 -4.57
CA LYS A 564 11.21 21.35 -4.90
C LYS A 564 12.20 20.47 -5.68
N ASP A 565 12.40 19.22 -5.25
CA ASP A 565 13.39 18.32 -5.85
C ASP A 565 13.03 17.89 -7.29
N ASN A 566 11.78 18.07 -7.70
CA ASN A 566 11.31 17.75 -9.05
C ASN A 566 11.30 18.98 -9.99
N ILE A 567 11.66 20.17 -9.49
CA ILE A 567 11.47 21.45 -10.20
C ILE A 567 12.81 22.17 -10.34
N VAL A 568 13.16 22.55 -11.56
CA VAL A 568 14.26 23.46 -11.85
C VAL A 568 13.69 24.85 -12.09
N ASN A 569 14.01 25.76 -11.18
CA ASN A 569 13.76 27.18 -11.34
C ASN A 569 14.95 27.82 -12.05
N GLY A 570 14.85 28.06 -13.37
CA GLY A 570 15.93 28.67 -14.16
C GLY A 570 15.69 30.15 -14.47
N PHE A 571 16.76 30.92 -14.63
CA PHE A 571 16.64 32.30 -15.11
C PHE A 571 16.29 32.34 -16.60
N ASN A 572 15.39 33.24 -16.99
CA ASN A 572 15.00 33.49 -18.38
C ASN A 572 14.43 32.27 -19.13
N MET A 573 13.96 31.25 -18.42
CA MET A 573 13.26 30.10 -18.99
C MET A 573 11.94 29.85 -18.24
N PRO A 574 10.94 29.21 -18.87
CA PRO A 574 9.75 28.79 -18.15
C PRO A 574 10.06 27.74 -17.08
N THR A 575 9.42 27.88 -15.93
CA THR A 575 9.46 26.89 -14.84
C THR A 575 8.45 25.78 -15.08
N PHE A 576 7.25 26.13 -15.58
CA PHE A 576 6.17 25.17 -15.81
C PHE A 576 5.70 25.18 -17.26
N TYR A 577 5.34 23.99 -17.74
CA TYR A 577 4.76 23.75 -19.06
C TYR A 577 3.47 22.97 -18.88
N LEU A 578 2.35 23.57 -19.26
CA LEU A 578 1.03 22.96 -19.25
C LEU A 578 0.69 22.53 -20.68
N LYS A 579 0.32 21.26 -20.85
CA LYS A 579 -0.03 20.70 -22.16
C LYS A 579 -1.12 19.64 -22.07
N GLY A 580 -2.15 19.77 -22.89
CA GLY A 580 -3.31 18.89 -23.00
C GLY A 580 -4.50 19.61 -23.64
N ASN A 581 -5.45 18.90 -24.23
CA ASN A 581 -6.63 19.50 -24.86
C ASN A 581 -7.65 20.01 -23.81
N VAL A 582 -7.21 20.94 -22.96
CA VAL A 582 -7.95 21.48 -21.81
C VAL A 582 -7.77 23.00 -21.77
N VAL A 583 -8.82 23.72 -21.42
CA VAL A 583 -8.77 25.17 -21.21
C VAL A 583 -8.55 25.45 -19.72
N VAL A 584 -7.60 26.33 -19.41
CA VAL A 584 -7.26 26.71 -18.03
C VAL A 584 -7.35 28.23 -17.83
N ARG A 585 -7.64 28.68 -16.61
CA ARG A 585 -7.70 30.10 -16.25
C ARG A 585 -7.32 30.33 -14.78
N ASN A 586 -7.18 31.60 -14.40
CA ASN A 586 -6.95 32.04 -13.02
C ASN A 586 -5.71 31.39 -12.38
N LEU A 587 -4.58 31.40 -13.11
CA LEU A 587 -3.35 30.78 -12.61
C LEU A 587 -2.78 31.63 -11.47
N SER A 588 -2.37 30.97 -10.40
CA SER A 588 -1.66 31.61 -9.32
C SER A 588 -0.74 30.63 -8.63
N LEU A 589 0.31 31.15 -7.99
CA LEU A 589 1.25 30.34 -7.21
C LEU A 589 1.32 30.85 -5.78
N GLY A 590 1.46 29.92 -4.84
CA GLY A 590 1.74 30.22 -3.44
C GLY A 590 3.01 29.52 -3.01
N TYR A 591 3.91 30.25 -2.36
CA TYR A 591 5.14 29.70 -1.79
C TYR A 591 5.25 30.11 -0.32
N THR A 592 5.63 29.15 0.52
CA THR A 592 6.13 29.39 1.88
C THR A 592 7.61 29.02 1.89
N ILE A 593 8.47 30.02 2.03
CA ILE A 593 9.92 29.91 1.91
C ILE A 593 10.53 29.95 3.31
N TYR A 594 11.46 29.04 3.57
CA TYR A 594 12.07 28.84 4.88
C TYR A 594 13.56 29.14 4.83
N THR A 595 14.01 30.08 5.67
CA THR A 595 15.41 30.45 5.85
C THR A 595 15.83 30.20 7.29
N VAL A 596 17.07 29.78 7.52
CA VAL A 596 17.63 29.72 8.87
C VAL A 596 17.95 31.16 9.31
N LYS A 597 17.54 31.52 10.53
CA LYS A 597 17.76 32.85 11.12
C LYS A 597 19.24 33.16 11.38
#